data_AF-A0A9D9DQN2-F1
#
_entry.id   AF-A0A9D9DQN2-F1
#
_cell.length_a   1.000
_cell.length_b   1.000
_cell.length_c   1.000
_cell.angle_alpha   90.00
_cell.angle_beta   90.00
_cell.angle_gamma   90.00
#
_symmetry.space_group_name_H-M   'P 1'
#
loop_
_entity.id
_entity.type
_entity.pdbx_description
1 polymer ?
#
loop_
_entity_poly.entity_id
_entity_poly.type
_entity_poly.pdbx_seq_one_letter_code
_entity_poly.pdbx_strand_id
1 'polypeptide(L)'
;MDYKKIKASHEAITRDLSEFDKGTGNIYETVVVLGKRANQISSALRQELVNKISEFSAQIVSGEGIDEIYENREQIEIARYYEQLSKPSLIATQELLDGTLCFKRPEKEDSLEQSL
;
A
#
# COMPACT_ATOMS: atom_id res chain seq x y z
N MET A 1 -1.36 6.19 -6.96
CA MET A 1 -1.00 4.89 -7.54
C MET A 1 -2.25 4.04 -7.56
N ASP A 2 -2.62 3.48 -8.72
CA ASP A 2 -3.81 2.62 -8.82
C ASP A 2 -3.50 1.24 -8.24
N TYR A 3 -3.69 1.06 -6.94
CA TYR A 3 -3.50 -0.25 -6.28
C TYR A 3 -4.43 -1.33 -6.84
N LYS A 4 -5.50 -0.93 -7.55
CA LYS A 4 -6.41 -1.78 -8.32
C LYS A 4 -5.76 -2.55 -9.47
N LYS A 5 -4.63 -2.06 -10.02
CA LYS A 5 -3.95 -2.68 -11.17
C LYS A 5 -2.92 -3.74 -10.76
N ILE A 6 -2.55 -3.80 -9.49
CA ILE A 6 -1.56 -4.74 -9.00
C ILE A 6 -2.27 -6.07 -8.76
N LYS A 7 -1.99 -7.07 -9.60
CA LYS A 7 -2.51 -8.44 -9.48
C LYS A 7 -1.81 -9.18 -8.33
N ALA A 8 -1.91 -8.66 -7.12
CA ALA A 8 -1.44 -9.36 -5.94
C ALA A 8 -2.48 -10.41 -5.51
N SER A 9 -2.01 -11.61 -5.12
CA SER A 9 -2.89 -12.64 -4.55
C SER A 9 -3.53 -12.14 -3.26
N HIS A 10 -4.77 -12.58 -2.98
CA HIS A 10 -5.45 -12.35 -1.70
C HIS A 10 -5.04 -13.38 -0.64
N GLU A 11 -4.43 -14.49 -1.07
CA GLU A 11 -4.06 -15.62 -0.22
C GLU A 11 -2.55 -15.65 0.05
N ALA A 12 -2.18 -16.30 1.15
CA ALA A 12 -0.79 -16.58 1.48
C ALA A 12 -0.28 -17.71 0.58
N ILE A 13 0.40 -17.35 -0.50
CA ILE A 13 1.08 -18.30 -1.39
C ILE A 13 2.52 -18.55 -0.91
N THR A 14 2.96 -19.80 -1.02
CA THR A 14 4.36 -20.16 -0.82
C THR A 14 5.16 -19.66 -2.01
N ARG A 15 6.29 -19.02 -1.77
CA ARG A 15 7.16 -18.47 -2.83
C ARG A 15 8.60 -18.96 -2.65
N ASP A 16 9.33 -19.00 -3.75
CA ASP A 16 10.73 -19.41 -3.75
C ASP A 16 11.63 -18.29 -3.19
N LEU A 17 12.43 -18.63 -2.18
CA LEU A 17 13.38 -17.72 -1.53
C LEU A 17 14.45 -17.22 -2.51
N SER A 18 14.82 -18.03 -3.52
CA SER A 18 15.82 -17.65 -4.51
C SER A 18 15.38 -16.50 -5.41
N GLU A 19 14.08 -16.25 -5.56
CA GLU A 19 13.58 -15.10 -6.33
C GLU A 19 13.73 -13.79 -5.54
N PHE A 20 13.62 -13.85 -4.20
CA PHE A 20 13.72 -12.68 -3.32
C PHE A 20 15.16 -12.24 -3.04
N ASP A 21 16.14 -13.11 -3.27
CA ASP A 21 17.56 -12.84 -3.06
C ASP A 21 18.22 -12.15 -4.27
N LYS A 22 17.71 -12.37 -5.49
CA LYS A 22 18.30 -11.87 -6.74
C LYS A 22 18.42 -10.35 -6.82
N GLY A 23 17.57 -9.59 -6.13
CA GLY A 23 17.56 -8.12 -6.17
C GLY A 23 18.51 -7.44 -5.18
N THR A 24 18.64 -7.99 -3.97
CA THR A 24 19.40 -7.39 -2.85
C THR A 24 20.71 -8.12 -2.56
N GLY A 25 20.80 -9.41 -2.89
CA GLY A 25 21.89 -10.30 -2.45
C GLY A 25 21.87 -10.58 -0.94
N ASN A 26 20.78 -10.21 -0.24
CA ASN A 26 20.54 -10.55 1.15
C ASN A 26 19.04 -10.58 1.45
N ILE A 27 18.55 -11.76 1.86
CA ILE A 27 17.15 -11.99 2.23
C ILE A 27 16.66 -11.05 3.33
N TYR A 28 17.49 -10.75 4.35
CA TYR A 28 17.07 -9.88 5.45
C TYR A 28 16.86 -8.45 5.00
N GLU A 29 17.67 -7.97 4.06
CA GLU A 29 17.49 -6.65 3.49
C GLU A 29 16.21 -6.59 2.65
N THR A 30 15.91 -7.64 1.89
CA THR A 30 14.65 -7.75 1.15
C THR A 30 13.46 -7.62 2.08
N VAL A 31 13.49 -8.28 3.26
CA VAL A 31 12.43 -8.17 4.27
C VAL A 31 12.26 -6.73 4.77
N VAL A 32 13.36 -6.01 5.03
CA VAL A 32 13.32 -4.61 5.47
C VAL A 32 12.74 -3.70 4.38
N VAL A 33 13.16 -3.88 3.13
CA VAL A 33 12.65 -3.11 1.98
C VAL A 33 11.16 -3.35 1.80
N LEU A 34 10.71 -4.62 1.83
CA LEU A 34 9.30 -4.99 1.73
C LEU A 34 8.48 -4.41 2.89
N GLY A 35 8.99 -4.44 4.12
CA GLY A 35 8.33 -3.86 5.28
C GLY A 35 8.14 -2.35 5.16
N LYS A 36 9.19 -1.63 4.76
CA LYS A 36 9.10 -0.18 4.51
C LYS A 36 8.10 0.14 3.41
N ARG A 37 8.12 -0.62 2.31
CA ARG A 37 7.20 -0.42 1.20
C ARG A 37 5.75 -0.71 1.58
N ALA A 38 5.50 -1.79 2.31
CA ALA A 38 4.17 -2.13 2.81
C ALA A 38 3.59 -1.02 3.71
N ASN A 39 4.43 -0.40 4.56
CA ASN A 39 4.03 0.73 5.40
C ASN A 39 3.65 1.97 4.57
N GLN A 40 4.41 2.27 3.51
CA GLN A 40 4.07 3.37 2.58
C GLN A 40 2.70 3.15 1.93
N ILE A 41 2.46 1.95 1.41
CA ILE A 41 1.19 1.56 0.79
C ILE A 41 0.05 1.67 1.81
N SER A 42 0.25 1.15 3.03
CA SER A 42 -0.75 1.21 4.09
C SER A 42 -1.11 2.63 4.50
N SER A 43 -0.12 3.52 4.60
CA SER A 43 -0.34 4.93 4.94
C SER A 43 -1.13 5.64 3.83
N ALA A 44 -0.74 5.42 2.57
CA ALA A 44 -1.43 5.99 1.41
C ALA A 44 -2.89 5.54 1.31
N LEU A 45 -3.14 4.22 1.47
CA LEU A 45 -4.51 3.67 1.45
C LEU A 45 -5.37 4.23 2.58
N ARG A 46 -4.79 4.37 3.78
CA ARG A 46 -5.49 4.96 4.93
C ARG A 46 -5.86 6.42 4.67
N GLN A 47 -4.95 7.19 4.11
CA GLN A 47 -5.19 8.59 3.80
C GLN A 47 -6.26 8.75 2.72
N GLU A 48 -6.22 7.93 1.66
CA GLU A 48 -7.26 7.93 0.62
C GLU A 48 -8.64 7.57 1.18
N LEU A 49 -8.72 6.55 2.04
CA LEU A 49 -9.97 6.15 2.70
C LEU A 49 -10.53 7.27 3.58
N VAL A 50 -9.68 7.88 4.41
CA VAL A 50 -10.08 9.00 5.28
C VAL A 50 -10.58 10.19 4.45
N ASN A 51 -9.89 10.52 3.35
CA ASN A 51 -10.32 11.59 2.46
C ASN A 51 -11.71 11.29 1.86
N LYS A 52 -11.93 10.09 1.32
CA LYS A 52 -13.24 9.69 0.78
C LYS A 52 -14.33 9.79 1.84
N ILE A 53 -14.11 9.24 3.04
CA ILE A 53 -15.08 9.35 4.14
C ILE A 53 -15.37 10.82 4.48
N SER A 54 -14.35 11.68 4.51
CA SER A 54 -14.52 13.10 4.81
C SER A 54 -15.29 13.87 3.73
N GLU A 55 -15.14 13.51 2.46
CA GLU A 55 -15.91 14.09 1.34
C GLU A 55 -17.40 13.81 1.50
N PHE A 56 -17.78 12.59 1.89
CA PHE A 56 -19.18 12.25 2.19
C PHE A 56 -19.70 12.98 3.44
N SER A 57 -18.90 13.09 4.49
CA SER A 57 -19.29 13.85 5.69
C SER A 57 -19.49 15.34 5.41
N ALA A 58 -18.65 15.97 4.57
CA ALA A 58 -18.80 17.37 4.19
C ALA A 58 -20.06 17.61 3.32
N GLN A 59 -20.41 16.64 2.48
CA GLN A 59 -21.65 16.67 1.68
C GLN A 59 -22.91 16.59 2.55
N ILE A 60 -22.88 15.83 3.65
CA ILE A 60 -23.98 15.72 4.62
C ILE A 60 -24.17 17.04 5.42
N VAL A 61 -23.10 17.80 5.69
CA VAL A 61 -23.18 19.07 6.46
C VAL A 61 -23.71 20.24 5.64
N SER A 62 -23.66 20.18 4.30
CA SER A 62 -24.04 21.30 3.41
C SER A 62 -25.45 21.20 2.81
N GLY A 63 -26.17 20.09 3.06
CA GLY A 63 -27.52 19.84 2.57
C GLY A 63 -28.46 19.55 3.74
N GLU A 64 -29.47 20.41 3.88
CA GLU A 64 -30.59 20.37 4.82
C GLU A 64 -30.82 19.04 5.55
N GLY A 65 -30.70 19.09 6.88
CA GLY A 65 -30.93 17.95 7.76
C GLY A 65 -32.34 17.38 7.63
N ILE A 66 -32.44 16.06 7.86
CA ILE A 66 -33.60 15.24 8.27
C ILE A 66 -33.62 13.86 7.57
N ASP A 67 -32.79 13.60 6.55
CA ASP A 67 -32.70 12.26 5.89
C ASP A 67 -31.62 11.33 6.49
N GLU A 68 -31.33 11.50 7.79
CA GLU A 68 -30.60 10.50 8.55
C GLU A 68 -31.38 9.16 8.53
N ILE A 69 -30.67 8.03 8.32
CA ILE A 69 -31.11 6.62 8.49
C ILE A 69 -31.51 5.84 7.21
N TYR A 70 -31.28 6.31 5.99
CA TYR A 70 -31.02 5.32 4.93
C TYR A 70 -29.57 4.90 5.03
N GLU A 71 -29.32 3.63 5.40
CA GLU A 71 -27.99 3.02 5.43
C GLU A 71 -27.15 3.58 4.30
N ASN A 72 -26.01 4.19 4.64
CA ASN A 72 -25.16 4.87 3.70
C ASN A 72 -24.53 3.82 2.77
N ARG A 73 -25.27 3.41 1.73
CA ARG A 73 -24.93 2.31 0.81
C ARG A 73 -23.56 2.55 0.18
N GLU A 74 -23.23 3.82 -0.06
CA GLU A 74 -21.94 4.24 -0.60
C GLU A 74 -20.80 3.98 0.40
N GLN A 75 -20.98 4.27 1.70
CA GLN A 75 -19.98 3.92 2.71
C GLN A 75 -19.78 2.40 2.84
N ILE A 76 -20.87 1.62 2.79
CA ILE A 76 -20.79 0.15 2.83
C ILE A 76 -20.05 -0.40 1.60
N GLU A 77 -20.31 0.17 0.42
CA GLU A 77 -19.64 -0.21 -0.82
C GLU A 77 -18.15 0.16 -0.80
N ILE A 78 -17.81 1.34 -0.28
CA ILE A 78 -16.42 1.77 -0.09
C ILE A 78 -15.72 0.83 0.90
N ALA A 79 -16.33 0.56 2.05
CA ALA A 79 -15.76 -0.37 3.03
C ALA A 79 -15.52 -1.75 2.42
N ARG A 80 -16.53 -2.31 1.73
CA ARG A 80 -16.42 -3.59 1.02
C ARG A 80 -15.30 -3.59 -0.03
N TYR A 81 -15.13 -2.49 -0.76
CA TYR A 81 -14.07 -2.35 -1.75
C TYR A 81 -12.68 -2.39 -1.12
N TYR A 82 -12.45 -1.66 -0.03
CA TYR A 82 -11.17 -1.64 0.66
C TYR A 82 -10.89 -2.95 1.43
N GLU A 83 -11.93 -3.65 1.91
CA GLU A 83 -11.81 -4.98 2.49
C GLU A 83 -11.41 -6.04 1.45
N GLN A 84 -11.87 -5.92 0.21
CA GLN A 84 -11.49 -6.81 -0.88
C GLN A 84 -10.04 -6.62 -1.32
N LEU A 85 -9.39 -5.49 -1.03
CA LEU A 85 -8.01 -5.26 -1.47
C LEU A 85 -7.03 -6.26 -0.82
N SER A 86 -6.02 -6.67 -1.59
CA SER A 86 -4.92 -7.49 -1.08
C SER A 86 -4.15 -6.76 0.02
N LYS A 87 -3.64 -7.52 1.00
CA LYS A 87 -2.82 -6.96 2.09
C LYS A 87 -1.64 -6.14 1.54
N PRO A 88 -1.28 -4.98 2.12
CA PRO A 88 -0.17 -4.14 1.64
C PRO A 88 1.16 -4.89 1.48
N SER A 89 1.43 -5.86 2.36
CA SER A 89 2.62 -6.72 2.26
C SER A 89 2.63 -7.56 0.98
N LEU A 90 1.48 -8.05 0.52
CA LEU A 90 1.38 -8.86 -0.71
C LEU A 90 1.55 -7.99 -1.95
N ILE A 91 1.03 -6.77 -1.92
CA ILE A 91 1.25 -5.76 -2.96
C ILE A 91 2.74 -5.45 -3.08
N ALA A 92 3.41 -5.16 -1.97
CA ALA A 92 4.85 -4.89 -1.95
C ALA A 92 5.68 -6.08 -2.48
N THR A 93 5.29 -7.32 -2.14
CA THR A 93 5.97 -8.51 -2.70
C THR A 93 5.78 -8.63 -4.19
N GLN A 94 4.60 -8.28 -4.73
CA GLN A 94 4.35 -8.33 -6.16
C GLN A 94 5.16 -7.26 -6.89
N GLU A 95 5.20 -6.03 -6.36
CA GLU A 95 6.02 -4.95 -6.93
C GLU A 95 7.52 -5.29 -6.98
N LEU A 96 8.02 -6.03 -5.98
CA LEU A 96 9.39 -6.53 -5.96
C LEU A 96 9.61 -7.60 -7.04
N LEU A 97 8.72 -8.59 -7.17
CA LEU A 97 8.81 -9.64 -8.20
C LEU A 97 8.69 -9.07 -9.61
N ASP A 98 7.86 -8.05 -9.79
CA ASP A 98 7.69 -7.33 -11.06
C ASP A 98 8.88 -6.40 -11.38
N GLY A 99 9.85 -6.25 -10.46
CA GLY A 99 11.04 -5.42 -10.65
C GLY A 99 10.80 -3.91 -10.66
N THR A 100 9.61 -3.47 -10.23
CA THR A 100 9.22 -2.05 -10.20
C THR A 100 9.71 -1.30 -8.96
N LEU A 101 10.15 -2.04 -7.93
CA LEU A 101 10.55 -1.49 -6.65
C LEU A 101 12.04 -1.10 -6.63
N CYS A 102 12.32 0.20 -6.68
CA CYS A 102 13.65 0.75 -6.46
C CYS A 102 13.89 1.04 -4.97
N PHE A 103 15.01 0.58 -4.42
CA PHE A 103 15.44 0.88 -3.05
C PHE A 103 16.90 1.34 -3.02
N LYS A 104 17.24 2.18 -2.05
CA LYS A 104 18.59 2.72 -1.85
C LYS A 104 19.13 2.29 -0.50
N ARG A 105 20.43 1.95 -0.45
CA ARG A 105 21.16 1.68 0.79
C ARG A 105 21.75 2.98 1.33
N PRO A 106 21.49 3.35 2.59
CA PRO A 106 22.04 4.58 3.16
C PRO A 106 23.57 4.53 3.31
N GLU A 107 24.16 3.36 3.61
CA GLU A 107 25.60 3.23 3.90
C GLU A 107 26.54 3.51 2.71
N LYS A 108 26.04 3.60 1.47
CA LYS A 108 26.88 3.96 0.30
C LYS A 108 26.96 5.47 0.05
N GLU A 109 26.11 6.28 0.69
CA GLU A 109 26.09 7.73 0.49
C GLU A 109 27.21 8.42 1.31
N ASP A 110 27.47 7.95 2.54
CA ASP A 110 28.48 8.54 3.43
C ASP A 110 29.92 8.46 2.88
N SER A 111 30.21 7.46 2.05
CA SER A 111 31.52 7.31 1.39
C SER A 111 31.70 8.14 0.12
N LEU A 112 30.61 8.61 -0.49
CA LEU A 112 30.66 9.40 -1.74
C LEU A 112 30.68 10.89 -1.44
N GLU A 113 30.00 11.35 -0.38
CA GLU A 113 30.00 12.75 0.04
C GLU A 113 31.31 13.20 0.72
N GLN A 114 32.15 12.26 1.20
CA GLN A 114 33.47 12.58 1.77
C GLN A 114 34.59 12.73 0.72
N SER A 115 34.27 12.63 -0.57
CA SER A 115 35.23 12.73 -1.67
C SER A 115 35.02 13.92 -2.63
N LEU A 116 34.14 14.85 -2.25
CA LEU A 116 33.95 16.17 -2.87
C LEU A 116 34.30 17.28 -1.86
#